data_AF-A0A227J2R6-F1
#
_entry.id   AF-A0A227J2R6-F1
#
_cell.length_a   1.000
_cell.length_b   1.000
_cell.length_c   1.000
_cell.angle_alpha   90.00
_cell.angle_beta   90.00
_cell.angle_gamma   90.00
#
_symmetry.space_group_name_H-M   'P 1'
#
loop_
_entity.id
_entity.type
_entity.pdbx_description
1 polymer ?
#
loop_
_entity_poly.entity_id
_entity_poly.type
_entity_poly.pdbx_seq_one_letter_code
_entity_poly.pdbx_strand_id
1 'polypeptide(L)'
;MSSVADYLYEQLNSLSLQLADHFELNNIDVTISPFGHGDVPQSGIGGYCLSPYRVEVLLDTQRTDIKTVIENELAAVLAHELHHLFRMRAGENG
;
A
#
# COMPACT_ATOMS: atom_id res chain seq x y z
N MET A 1 -10.69 20.08 -8.77
CA MET A 1 -10.73 18.59 -8.78
C MET A 1 -9.54 18.12 -7.97
N SER A 2 -9.71 17.28 -6.95
CA SER A 2 -8.55 16.70 -6.26
C SER A 2 -7.86 15.71 -7.20
N SER A 3 -6.54 15.71 -7.19
CA SER A 3 -5.73 14.79 -7.99
C SER A 3 -5.91 13.35 -7.49
N VAL A 4 -5.52 12.36 -8.30
CA VAL A 4 -5.45 10.95 -7.83
C VAL A 4 -4.50 10.84 -6.63
N ALA A 5 -3.45 11.67 -6.57
CA ALA A 5 -2.52 11.72 -5.45
C ALA A 5 -3.20 12.22 -4.16
N ASP A 6 -4.00 13.29 -4.23
CA ASP A 6 -4.75 13.78 -3.06
C ASP A 6 -5.74 12.72 -2.56
N TYR A 7 -6.43 12.05 -3.49
CA TYR A 7 -7.36 10.97 -3.15
C TYR A 7 -6.66 9.81 -2.44
N LEU A 8 -5.50 9.37 -2.96
CA LEU A 8 -4.67 8.35 -2.34
C LEU A 8 -4.21 8.74 -0.94
N TYR A 9 -3.81 9.99 -0.77
CA TYR A 9 -3.36 10.49 0.52
C TYR A 9 -4.50 10.45 1.55
N GLU A 10 -5.71 10.86 1.18
CA GLU A 10 -6.89 10.77 2.02
C GLU A 10 -7.23 9.31 2.40
N GLN A 11 -7.21 8.39 1.43
CA GLN A 11 -7.47 6.97 1.67
C GLN A 11 -6.41 6.35 2.58
N LEU A 12 -5.13 6.61 2.35
CA LEU A 12 -4.05 6.12 3.19
C LEU A 12 -4.15 6.66 4.62
N ASN A 13 -4.45 7.95 4.79
CA ASN A 13 -4.59 8.53 6.12
C ASN A 13 -5.76 7.89 6.88
N SER A 14 -6.90 7.70 6.22
CA SER A 14 -8.07 7.01 6.79
C SER A 14 -7.74 5.56 7.19
N LEU A 15 -7.07 4.82 6.30
CA LEU A 15 -6.66 3.43 6.57
C LEU A 15 -5.62 3.34 7.68
N SER A 16 -4.69 4.29 7.76
CA SER A 16 -3.65 4.32 8.81
C SER A 16 -4.28 4.45 10.19
N LEU A 17 -5.34 5.26 10.33
CA LEU A 17 -6.09 5.37 11.58
C LEU A 17 -6.75 4.05 11.98
N GLN A 18 -7.33 3.31 11.01
CA GLN A 18 -7.95 2.01 11.27
C GLN A 18 -6.91 0.92 11.61
N LEU A 19 -5.77 0.94 10.94
CA LEU A 19 -4.70 -0.04 11.16
C LEU A 19 -3.94 0.19 12.47
N ALA A 20 -3.89 1.43 12.95
CA ALA A 20 -3.26 1.77 14.23
C ALA A 20 -3.94 1.09 15.43
N ASP A 21 -5.20 0.67 15.30
CA ASP A 21 -5.91 -0.12 16.32
C ASP A 21 -5.40 -1.57 16.41
N HIS A 22 -4.70 -2.06 15.39
CA HIS A 22 -4.24 -3.44 15.27
C HIS A 22 -2.72 -3.60 15.24
N PHE A 23 -2.00 -2.56 14.79
CA PHE A 23 -0.57 -2.62 14.50
C PHE A 23 0.16 -1.42 15.09
N GLU A 24 1.39 -1.63 15.58
CA GLU A 24 2.27 -0.52 15.95
C GLU A 24 2.91 0.10 14.71
N LEU A 25 2.26 1.14 14.18
CA LEU A 25 2.67 1.82 12.94
C LEU A 25 3.85 2.80 13.11
N ASN A 26 4.40 2.92 14.32
CA ASN A 26 5.55 3.79 14.57
C ASN A 26 6.75 3.36 13.70
N ASN A 27 7.41 4.34 13.10
CA ASN A 27 8.60 4.14 12.26
C ASN A 27 8.36 3.18 11.06
N ILE A 28 7.19 3.27 10.43
CA ILE A 28 6.90 2.61 9.15
C ILE A 28 6.64 3.68 8.10
N ASP A 29 7.41 3.63 7.02
CA ASP A 29 7.17 4.44 5.82
C ASP A 29 6.26 3.68 4.85
N VAL A 30 5.22 4.36 4.35
CA VAL A 30 4.41 3.88 3.23
C VAL A 30 4.69 4.77 2.03
N THR A 31 5.25 4.19 0.97
CA THR A 31 5.55 4.91 -0.28
C THR A 31 4.64 4.45 -1.40
N ILE A 32 4.23 5.36 -2.28
CA ILE A 32 3.44 5.03 -3.48
C ILE A 32 4.31 5.24 -4.73
N SER A 33 4.36 4.24 -5.60
CA SER A 33 5.12 4.27 -6.85
C SER A 33 4.24 3.77 -8.01
N PRO A 34 4.46 4.25 -9.26
CA PRO A 34 3.87 3.60 -10.42
C PRO A 34 4.54 2.23 -10.65
N PHE A 35 3.81 1.29 -11.25
CA PHE A 35 4.44 0.06 -11.76
C PHE A 35 5.47 0.34 -12.87
N GLY A 36 6.47 -0.54 -12.96
CA GLY A 36 7.35 -0.64 -14.11
C GLY A 36 6.61 -1.13 -15.37
N HIS A 37 7.17 -0.85 -16.55
CA HIS A 37 6.56 -1.27 -17.80
C HIS A 37 6.57 -2.81 -17.93
N GLY A 38 5.39 -3.42 -18.04
CA GLY A 38 5.23 -4.87 -18.18
C GLY A 38 5.05 -5.63 -16.87
N ASP A 39 5.16 -4.97 -15.72
CA ASP A 39 5.07 -5.59 -14.39
C ASP A 39 3.69 -5.44 -13.73
N VAL A 40 2.73 -4.82 -14.43
CA VAL A 40 1.42 -4.50 -13.88
C VAL A 40 0.56 -5.75 -13.70
N PRO A 41 0.13 -6.09 -12.47
CA PRO A 41 -0.81 -7.19 -12.25
C PRO A 41 -2.21 -6.82 -12.75
N GLN A 42 -3.05 -7.83 -12.99
CA GLN A 42 -4.43 -7.61 -13.46
C GLN A 42 -5.25 -6.73 -12.50
N SER A 43 -4.97 -6.78 -11.20
CA SER A 43 -5.58 -5.92 -10.17
C SER A 43 -5.27 -4.44 -10.36
N GLY A 44 -4.15 -4.08 -11.00
CA GLY A 44 -3.68 -2.69 -11.13
C GLY A 44 -3.12 -2.08 -9.85
N ILE A 45 -3.01 -2.86 -8.78
CA ILE A 45 -2.44 -2.48 -7.49
C ILE A 45 -1.67 -3.66 -6.91
N GLY A 46 -0.56 -3.36 -6.25
CA GLY A 46 0.25 -4.34 -5.55
C GLY A 46 1.04 -3.69 -4.42
N GLY A 47 1.73 -4.53 -3.66
CA GLY A 47 2.57 -4.10 -2.56
C GLY A 47 3.84 -4.92 -2.48
N TYR A 48 4.84 -4.36 -1.82
CA TYR A 48 6.02 -5.11 -1.40
C TYR A 48 6.68 -4.50 -0.15
N CYS A 49 7.22 -5.36 0.71
CA CYS A 49 8.06 -4.96 1.84
C CYS A 49 9.54 -4.98 1.49
N LEU A 50 10.14 -3.81 1.30
CA LEU A 50 11.58 -3.67 1.07
C LEU A 50 12.40 -3.90 2.33
N SER A 51 11.82 -3.62 3.51
CA SER A 51 12.50 -3.73 4.80
C SER A 51 11.49 -3.80 5.95
N PRO A 52 11.92 -4.08 7.19
CA PRO A 52 11.07 -4.03 8.40
C PRO A 52 10.52 -2.62 8.75
N TYR A 53 10.78 -1.61 7.92
CA TYR A 53 10.41 -0.21 8.16
C TYR A 53 9.75 0.45 6.95
N ARG A 54 9.57 -0.26 5.83
CA ARG A 54 9.02 0.33 4.61
C ARG A 54 8.13 -0.62 3.84
N VAL A 55 6.91 -0.16 3.57
CA VAL A 55 5.97 -0.75 2.60
C VAL A 55 5.96 0.13 1.36
N GLU A 56 6.05 -0.48 0.19
CA GLU A 56 5.84 0.19 -1.09
C GLU A 56 4.54 -0.32 -1.73
N VAL A 57 3.63 0.60 -2.04
CA VAL A 57 2.40 0.34 -2.79
C VAL A 57 2.63 0.77 -4.24
N LEU A 58 2.31 -0.12 -5.18
CA LEU A 58 2.47 0.07 -6.60
C LEU A 58 1.11 0.22 -7.28
N LEU A 59 0.97 1.19 -8.18
CA LEU A 59 -0.30 1.49 -8.87
C LEU A 59 -0.12 1.58 -10.38
N ASP A 60 -1.11 1.07 -11.11
CA ASP A 60 -1.25 1.34 -12.53
C ASP A 60 -1.96 2.67 -12.75
N THR A 61 -1.17 3.72 -12.93
CA THR A 61 -1.66 5.09 -13.10
C THR A 61 -2.29 5.35 -14.47
N GLN A 62 -2.23 4.38 -15.40
CA GLN A 62 -2.82 4.51 -16.74
C GLN A 62 -4.28 4.05 -16.78
N ARG A 63 -4.77 3.43 -15.70
CA ARG A 63 -6.15 2.94 -15.59
C ARG A 63 -7.15 4.07 -15.37
N THR A 64 -8.25 4.01 -16.10
CA THR A 64 -9.39 4.93 -15.92
C THR A 64 -10.19 4.63 -14.65
N ASP A 65 -10.12 3.41 -14.13
CA ASP A 65 -10.82 2.92 -12.94
C ASP A 65 -9.94 2.92 -11.67
N ILE A 66 -8.79 3.59 -11.67
CA ILE A 66 -7.80 3.52 -10.57
C ILE A 66 -8.38 3.91 -9.20
N LYS A 67 -9.32 4.85 -9.14
CA LYS A 67 -9.98 5.22 -7.87
C LYS A 67 -10.79 4.06 -7.29
N THR A 68 -11.55 3.35 -8.13
CA THR A 68 -12.31 2.16 -7.72
C THR A 68 -11.38 1.04 -7.28
N VAL A 69 -10.23 0.86 -7.95
CA VAL A 69 -9.20 -0.09 -7.54
C VAL A 69 -8.67 0.26 -6.15
N ILE A 70 -8.32 1.52 -5.91
CA ILE A 70 -7.84 2.00 -4.60
C ILE A 70 -8.89 1.73 -3.51
N GLU A 71 -10.15 2.07 -3.75
CA GLU A 71 -11.26 1.88 -2.80
C GLU A 71 -11.45 0.43 -2.38
N ASN A 72 -11.34 -0.51 -3.33
CA ASN A 72 -11.64 -1.90 -3.08
C ASN A 72 -10.44 -2.70 -2.55
N GLU A 73 -9.22 -2.33 -2.95
CA GLU A 73 -8.06 -3.20 -2.81
C GLU A 73 -6.97 -2.64 -1.88
N LEU A 74 -6.86 -1.31 -1.72
CA LEU A 74 -5.74 -0.69 -0.97
C LEU A 74 -5.65 -1.20 0.46
N ALA A 75 -6.79 -1.37 1.13
CA ALA A 75 -6.83 -1.88 2.50
C ALA A 75 -6.25 -3.29 2.62
N ALA A 76 -6.64 -4.18 1.70
CA ALA A 76 -6.20 -5.57 1.69
C ALA A 76 -4.70 -5.68 1.37
N VAL A 77 -4.23 -4.92 0.37
CA VAL A 77 -2.81 -4.85 -0.02
C VAL A 77 -1.97 -4.32 1.15
N LEU A 78 -2.38 -3.22 1.77
CA LEU A 78 -1.62 -2.63 2.87
C LEU A 78 -1.56 -3.56 4.09
N ALA A 79 -2.66 -4.20 4.45
CA ALA A 79 -2.68 -5.18 5.54
C ALA A 79 -1.79 -6.40 5.25
N HIS A 80 -1.78 -6.87 4.00
CA HIS A 80 -0.93 -7.97 3.55
C HIS A 80 0.55 -7.62 3.69
N GLU A 81 0.96 -6.45 3.22
CA GLU A 81 2.36 -6.02 3.33
C GLU A 81 2.75 -5.73 4.78
N LEU A 82 1.90 -5.07 5.58
CA LEU A 82 2.19 -4.86 7.00
C LEU A 82 2.40 -6.19 7.72
N HIS A 83 1.62 -7.22 7.40
CA HIS A 83 1.84 -8.56 7.94
C HIS A 83 3.25 -9.09 7.64
N HIS A 84 3.71 -8.99 6.39
CA HIS A 84 5.09 -9.38 6.02
C HIS A 84 6.14 -8.54 6.74
N LEU A 85 5.94 -7.22 6.83
CA LEU A 85 6.83 -6.32 7.55
C LEU A 85 6.99 -6.73 9.02
N PHE A 86 5.90 -7.04 9.72
CA PHE A 86 5.96 -7.48 11.12
C PHE A 86 6.60 -8.86 11.27
N ARG A 87 6.41 -9.77 10.31
CA ARG A 87 7.13 -11.05 10.26
C ARG A 87 8.64 -10.84 10.12
N MET A 88 9.06 -9.92 9.24
CA MET A 88 10.47 -9.54 9.12
C MET A 88 11.03 -8.94 10.42
N ARG A 89 10.26 -8.09 11.13
CA ARG A 89 10.64 -7.55 12.46
C ARG A 89 10.83 -8.66 13.50
N ALA A 90 10.06 -9.72 13.42
CA ALA A 90 10.17 -10.90 14.30
C ALA A 90 11.36 -11.82 13.93
N GLY A 91 12.09 -11.53 12.86
CA GLY A 91 13.18 -12.37 12.37
C GLY A 91 12.74 -13.56 11.53
N GLU A 92 11.48 -13.57 11.06
CA GLU A 92 10.99 -14.55 10.09
C GLU A 92 11.35 -14.11 8.67
N ASN A 93 11.57 -15.07 7.77
CA ASN A 93 11.69 -14.77 6.35
C ASN A 93 10.34 -14.27 5.85
N GLY A 94 10.31 -13.04 5.30
CA GLY A 94 9.13 -12.40 4.69
C GLY A 94 8.41 -13.34 3.73
#